data_AF-A0A914J5D3-F1
#
_entry.id   AF-A0A914J5D3-F1
#
_cell.length_a   1.000
_cell.length_b   1.000
_cell.length_c   1.000
_cell.angle_alpha   90.00
_cell.angle_beta   90.00
_cell.angle_gamma   90.00
#
_symmetry.space_group_name_H-M   'P 1'
#
loop_
_entity.id
_entity.type
_entity.pdbx_description
1 polymer ?
#
loop_
_entity_poly.entity_id
_entity_poly.type
_entity_poly.pdbx_seq_one_letter_code
_entity_poly.pdbx_strand_id
1 'polypeptide(L)'
;MGMISSDAASIEYALTMEPQSRAVAIVPGGAEESLDSHSYNYDLTLKERKGFVKLAIKTGASLVPVYQFGETGTYHQIPNERGSFVRRVQQTIKNATGISPIIVSGAGFFNNYFGIIPKKVKITTVVGAPIHITKNPNPTKEEITHVHDRYVAALVNLFEDNKKKYRVPEQAQLRIL
;
A
#
# COMPACT_ATOMS: atom_id res chain seq x y z
N MET A 1 -7.90 17.98 -5.19
CA MET A 1 -6.97 17.08 -4.47
C MET A 1 -5.84 17.94 -3.92
N GLY A 2 -5.49 17.77 -2.66
CA GLY A 2 -4.32 18.40 -2.04
C GLY A 2 -3.40 17.33 -1.46
N MET A 3 -2.20 17.72 -1.07
CA MET A 3 -1.28 16.87 -0.33
C MET A 3 -1.26 17.31 1.12
N ILE A 4 -1.27 16.36 2.04
CA ILE A 4 -1.08 16.58 3.47
C ILE A 4 0.04 15.66 3.95
N SER A 5 0.65 15.99 5.08
CA SER A 5 1.56 15.07 5.74
C SER A 5 0.82 13.78 6.12
N SER A 6 1.50 12.64 6.01
CA SER A 6 0.96 11.32 6.34
C SER A 6 1.01 11.00 7.84
N ASP A 7 1.35 11.98 8.68
CA ASP A 7 1.32 11.82 10.13
C ASP A 7 -0.13 11.75 10.66
N ALA A 8 -0.28 11.12 11.82
CA ALA A 8 -1.58 10.84 12.40
C ALA A 8 -2.39 12.11 12.69
N ALA A 9 -1.75 13.19 13.14
CA ALA A 9 -2.43 14.44 13.49
C ALA A 9 -2.95 15.16 12.24
N SER A 10 -2.15 15.18 11.16
CA SER A 10 -2.55 15.75 9.88
C SER A 10 -3.75 15.00 9.26
N ILE A 11 -3.72 13.66 9.31
CA ILE A 11 -4.82 12.82 8.82
C ILE A 11 -6.08 13.02 9.68
N GLU A 12 -5.94 12.99 11.00
CA GLU A 12 -7.05 13.21 11.95
C GLU A 12 -7.68 14.58 11.70
N TYR A 13 -6.89 15.66 11.65
CA TYR A 13 -7.34 17.00 11.35
C TYR A 13 -8.10 17.06 10.01
N ALA A 14 -7.53 16.46 8.95
CA ALA A 14 -8.16 16.45 7.64
C ALA A 14 -9.52 15.74 7.64
N LEU A 15 -9.69 14.69 8.44
CA LEU A 15 -10.93 13.92 8.56
C LEU A 15 -11.97 14.55 9.48
N THR A 16 -11.56 15.34 10.48
CA THR A 16 -12.48 15.96 11.45
C THR A 16 -12.81 17.42 11.14
N MET A 17 -12.20 18.01 10.11
CA MET A 17 -12.43 19.40 9.75
C MET A 17 -13.83 19.60 9.14
N GLU A 18 -14.53 20.64 9.58
CA GLU A 18 -15.81 21.05 9.00
C GLU A 18 -15.62 21.83 7.68
N PRO A 19 -16.50 21.64 6.68
CA PRO A 19 -17.55 20.62 6.62
C PRO A 19 -16.99 19.20 6.41
N GLN A 20 -17.57 18.20 7.10
CA GLN A 20 -17.15 16.79 7.08
C GLN A 20 -17.42 16.05 5.74
N SER A 21 -16.75 16.45 4.66
CA SER A 21 -16.90 15.83 3.33
C SER A 21 -15.54 15.60 2.66
N ARG A 22 -14.62 14.99 3.40
CA ARG A 22 -13.24 14.75 2.95
C ARG A 22 -12.92 13.27 2.94
N ALA A 23 -12.15 12.87 1.93
CA ALA A 23 -11.54 11.56 1.85
C ALA A 23 -10.02 11.73 1.87
N VAL A 24 -9.35 10.85 2.60
CA VAL A 24 -7.88 10.78 2.64
C VAL A 24 -7.45 9.47 2.03
N ALA A 25 -6.58 9.54 1.02
CA ALA A 25 -5.92 8.38 0.45
C ALA A 25 -4.55 8.22 1.11
N ILE A 26 -4.22 6.99 1.51
CA ILE A 26 -2.94 6.64 2.12
C ILE A 26 -2.41 5.35 1.48
N VAL A 27 -1.09 5.18 1.52
CA VAL A 27 -0.42 3.93 1.12
C VAL A 27 0.19 3.33 2.39
N PRO A 28 -0.50 2.39 3.08
CA PRO A 28 -0.09 1.93 4.40
C PRO A 28 1.28 1.22 4.44
N GLY A 29 1.67 0.59 3.32
CA GLY A 29 2.97 -0.10 3.20
C GLY A 29 4.16 0.85 3.19
N GLY A 30 3.97 2.07 2.70
CA GLY A 30 4.97 3.13 2.66
C GLY A 30 6.28 2.70 2.00
N ALA A 31 7.38 3.29 2.47
CA ALA A 31 8.71 3.02 1.92
C ALA A 31 9.13 1.54 2.05
N GLU A 32 8.68 0.81 3.08
CA GLU A 32 9.05 -0.60 3.26
C GLU A 32 8.53 -1.48 2.12
N GLU A 33 7.28 -1.26 1.70
CA GLU A 33 6.64 -2.05 0.65
C GLU A 33 7.38 -1.94 -0.69
N SER A 34 7.94 -0.75 -0.99
CA SER A 34 8.73 -0.53 -2.22
C SER A 34 9.97 -1.43 -2.35
N LEU A 35 10.46 -1.99 -1.23
CA LEU A 35 11.59 -2.93 -1.24
C LEU A 35 11.19 -4.36 -1.59
N ASP A 36 9.89 -4.68 -1.56
CA ASP A 36 9.32 -5.96 -1.96
C ASP A 36 8.57 -5.86 -3.32
N SER A 37 8.56 -4.68 -3.96
CA SER A 37 7.90 -4.39 -5.25
C SER A 37 8.66 -4.97 -6.44
N HIS A 38 8.59 -6.29 -6.59
CA HIS A 38 9.07 -6.99 -7.78
C HIS A 38 7.97 -7.25 -8.79
N SER A 39 8.36 -7.32 -10.07
CA SER A 39 7.44 -7.68 -11.14
C SER A 39 6.75 -9.01 -10.84
N TYR A 40 5.42 -9.02 -10.94
CA TYR A 40 4.56 -10.17 -10.68
C TYR A 40 4.56 -10.72 -9.24
N ASN A 41 5.16 -9.99 -8.28
CA ASN A 41 4.89 -10.24 -6.86
C ASN A 41 3.65 -9.45 -6.42
N TYR A 42 2.88 -10.04 -5.50
CA TYR A 42 1.65 -9.48 -4.96
C TYR A 42 1.77 -9.37 -3.44
N ASP A 43 2.78 -8.63 -3.00
CA ASP A 43 3.17 -8.51 -1.59
C ASP A 43 2.78 -7.14 -1.06
N LEU A 44 2.03 -7.12 0.03
CA LEU A 44 1.62 -5.89 0.71
C LEU A 44 2.17 -5.87 2.12
N THR A 45 2.88 -4.81 2.48
CA THR A 45 3.35 -4.59 3.85
C THR A 45 2.21 -3.99 4.65
N LEU A 46 1.36 -4.84 5.22
CA LEU A 46 0.11 -4.42 5.85
C LEU A 46 -0.13 -5.10 7.21
N LYS A 47 0.53 -6.22 7.50
CA LYS A 47 0.27 -7.07 8.68
C LYS A 47 0.34 -6.29 9.99
N GLU A 48 1.41 -5.53 10.18
CA GLU A 48 1.64 -4.73 11.39
C GLU A 48 1.16 -3.27 11.24
N ARG A 49 0.64 -2.88 10.06
CA ARG A 49 0.24 -1.51 9.75
C ARG A 49 -1.19 -1.24 10.23
N LYS A 50 -1.35 -1.03 11.54
CA LYS A 50 -2.68 -0.83 12.17
C LYS A 50 -3.02 0.63 12.48
N GLY A 51 -2.08 1.56 12.25
CA GLY A 51 -2.23 2.98 12.61
C GLY A 51 -3.40 3.67 11.89
N PHE A 52 -3.60 3.37 10.61
CA PHE A 52 -4.71 3.95 9.84
C PHE A 52 -6.08 3.45 10.29
N VAL A 53 -6.16 2.18 10.71
CA VAL A 53 -7.38 1.60 11.28
C VAL A 53 -7.73 2.30 12.59
N LYS A 54 -6.73 2.52 13.45
CA LYS A 54 -6.91 3.29 14.69
C LYS A 54 -7.44 4.70 14.41
N LEU A 55 -6.92 5.39 13.38
CA LEU A 55 -7.41 6.71 12.99
C LEU A 55 -8.85 6.67 12.46
N ALA A 56 -9.18 5.68 11.63
CA ALA A 56 -10.54 5.50 11.14
C ALA A 56 -11.53 5.27 12.29
N ILE A 57 -11.19 4.45 13.28
CA ILE A 57 -12.02 4.24 14.47
C ILE A 57 -12.19 5.51 15.30
N LYS A 58 -11.10 6.26 15.52
CA LYS A 58 -11.17 7.53 16.28
C LYS A 58 -12.02 8.59 15.62
N THR A 59 -11.97 8.67 14.29
CA THR A 59 -12.66 9.69 13.51
C THR A 59 -14.07 9.27 13.10
N GLY A 60 -14.35 7.97 13.02
CA GLY A 60 -15.57 7.42 12.41
C GLY A 60 -15.50 7.33 10.88
N ALA A 61 -14.32 7.58 10.28
CA ALA A 61 -14.16 7.49 8.83
C ALA A 61 -14.32 6.04 8.35
N SER A 62 -15.04 5.85 7.25
CA SER A 62 -15.14 4.53 6.61
C SER A 62 -13.82 4.16 5.92
N LEU A 63 -13.42 2.90 6.04
CA LEU A 63 -12.24 2.37 5.35
C LEU A 63 -12.66 1.82 3.98
N VAL A 64 -11.99 2.26 2.92
CA VAL A 64 -12.25 1.75 1.56
C VAL A 64 -11.02 0.98 1.07
N PRO A 65 -11.11 -0.35 0.86
CA PRO A 65 -10.00 -1.12 0.31
C PRO A 65 -9.82 -0.77 -1.18
N VAL A 66 -8.59 -0.50 -1.57
CA VAL A 66 -8.22 -0.14 -2.95
C VAL A 66 -6.99 -0.94 -3.34
N TYR A 67 -7.01 -1.55 -4.52
CA TYR A 67 -5.88 -2.33 -5.03
C TYR A 67 -5.53 -1.93 -6.46
N GLN A 68 -4.25 -1.97 -6.82
CA GLN A 68 -3.76 -1.57 -8.14
C GLN A 68 -3.07 -2.73 -8.84
N PHE A 69 -3.67 -3.23 -9.92
CA PHE A 69 -3.07 -4.24 -10.78
C PHE A 69 -2.09 -3.62 -11.77
N GLY A 70 -0.95 -4.27 -11.99
CA GLY A 70 0.05 -3.89 -13.01
C GLY A 70 1.08 -2.85 -12.55
N GLU A 71 0.94 -2.30 -11.33
CA GLU A 71 1.83 -1.27 -10.78
C GLU A 71 3.27 -1.78 -10.64
N THR A 72 3.48 -3.01 -10.15
CA THR A 72 4.82 -3.64 -10.03
C THR A 72 5.52 -3.92 -11.37
N GLY A 73 4.82 -3.76 -12.50
CA GLY A 73 5.39 -3.89 -13.85
C GLY A 73 6.05 -2.60 -14.37
N THR A 74 5.85 -1.48 -13.68
CA THR A 74 6.39 -0.16 -14.10
C THR A 74 7.90 -0.10 -14.04
N TYR A 75 8.51 -0.82 -13.11
CA TYR A 75 9.95 -0.88 -12.92
C TYR A 75 10.41 -2.32 -12.70
N HIS A 76 11.65 -2.60 -13.12
CA HIS A 76 12.34 -3.83 -12.76
C HIS A 76 13.30 -3.53 -11.61
N GLN A 77 13.03 -4.09 -10.43
CA GLN A 77 13.92 -3.99 -9.29
C GLN A 77 15.00 -5.08 -9.35
N ILE A 78 16.24 -4.76 -8.99
CA ILE A 78 17.28 -5.79 -8.85
C ILE A 78 16.87 -6.80 -7.77
N PRO A 79 17.32 -8.07 -7.85
CA PRO A 79 17.05 -9.04 -6.79
C PRO A 79 17.59 -8.55 -5.43
N ASN A 80 16.70 -8.45 -4.44
CA ASN A 80 17.00 -8.01 -3.08
C ASN A 80 16.18 -8.82 -2.06
N GLU A 81 16.17 -10.15 -2.23
CA GLU A 81 15.47 -11.09 -1.35
C GLU A 81 15.73 -10.81 0.13
N ARG A 82 14.72 -11.04 0.98
CA ARG A 82 14.84 -10.87 2.44
C ARG A 82 15.98 -11.73 2.97
N GLY A 83 16.92 -11.10 3.68
CA GLY A 83 18.14 -11.75 4.19
C GLY A 83 19.37 -11.62 3.28
N SER A 84 19.22 -11.16 2.04
CA SER A 84 20.36 -10.87 1.15
C SER A 84 21.23 -9.72 1.66
N PHE A 85 22.49 -9.66 1.21
CA PHE A 85 23.38 -8.54 1.52
C PHE A 85 22.81 -7.20 1.01
N VAL A 86 22.26 -7.18 -0.21
CA VAL A 86 21.60 -6.00 -0.79
C VAL A 86 20.47 -5.52 0.13
N ARG A 87 19.57 -6.42 0.54
CA ARG A 87 18.45 -6.06 1.43
C ARG A 87 18.94 -5.53 2.79
N ARG A 88 20.01 -6.10 3.36
CA ARG A 88 20.60 -5.59 4.61
C ARG A 88 21.09 -4.15 4.46
N VAL A 89 21.82 -3.85 3.39
CA VAL A 89 22.30 -2.48 3.11
C VAL A 89 21.13 -1.52 2.92
N GLN A 90 20.12 -1.90 2.13
CA GLN A 90 18.93 -1.07 1.90
C GLN A 90 18.17 -0.80 3.21
N GLN A 91 18.00 -1.81 4.06
CA GLN A 91 17.34 -1.66 5.36
C GLN A 91 18.12 -0.75 6.30
N THR A 92 19.46 -0.85 6.34
CA THR A 92 20.29 0.05 7.16
C THR A 92 20.10 1.51 6.74
N ILE A 93 20.18 1.80 5.44
CA ILE A 93 19.99 3.16 4.90
C ILE A 93 18.58 3.66 5.21
N LYS A 94 17.55 2.83 4.97
CA LYS A 94 16.16 3.18 5.24
C LYS A 94 15.90 3.44 6.72
N ASN A 95 16.47 2.64 7.62
CA ASN A 95 16.32 2.84 9.06
C ASN A 95 17.02 4.13 9.53
N ALA A 96 18.12 4.53 8.88
CA ALA A 96 18.83 5.76 9.19
C ALA A 96 18.17 7.02 8.60
N THR A 97 17.54 6.93 7.42
CA THR A 97 17.09 8.10 6.65
C THR A 97 15.58 8.20 6.43
N GLY A 98 14.84 7.11 6.65
CA GLY A 98 13.42 7.00 6.27
C GLY A 98 13.18 6.77 4.77
N ILE A 99 14.22 6.82 3.93
CA ILE A 99 14.13 6.67 2.48
C ILE A 99 14.46 5.21 2.10
N SER A 100 13.66 4.58 1.25
CA SER A 100 13.99 3.26 0.69
C SER A 100 14.88 3.41 -0.54
N PRO A 101 16.16 3.02 -0.49
CA PRO A 101 17.06 3.10 -1.64
C PRO A 101 16.77 1.93 -2.60
N ILE A 102 15.71 2.09 -3.39
CA ILE A 102 15.34 1.14 -4.43
C ILE A 102 16.27 1.29 -5.63
N ILE A 103 16.86 0.18 -6.08
CA ILE A 103 17.63 0.14 -7.32
C ILE A 103 16.74 -0.49 -8.38
N VAL A 104 16.23 0.37 -9.27
CA VAL A 104 15.25 0.01 -10.28
C VAL A 104 15.72 0.40 -11.68
N SER A 105 15.30 -0.38 -12.68
CA SER A 105 15.46 -0.07 -14.09
C SER A 105 14.10 -0.04 -14.79
N GLY A 106 13.86 1.04 -15.51
CA GLY A 106 12.69 1.27 -16.34
C GLY A 106 13.06 1.36 -17.82
N ALA A 107 12.29 2.16 -18.57
CA ALA A 107 12.61 2.57 -19.93
C ALA A 107 13.63 3.73 -19.96
N GLY A 108 14.35 3.84 -21.07
CA GLY A 108 15.18 5.00 -21.40
C GLY A 108 14.38 6.11 -22.10
N PHE A 109 14.94 7.31 -22.15
CA PHE A 109 14.32 8.44 -22.86
C PHE A 109 14.17 8.20 -24.37
N PHE A 110 15.07 7.40 -24.96
CA PHE A 110 15.14 7.13 -26.39
C PHE A 110 15.09 5.63 -26.74
N ASN A 111 15.00 4.74 -25.75
CA ASN A 111 14.91 3.30 -25.94
C ASN A 111 14.08 2.65 -24.84
N ASN A 112 13.46 1.49 -25.10
CA ASN A 112 12.64 0.78 -24.10
C ASN A 112 13.44 -0.20 -23.23
N TYR A 113 14.78 -0.21 -23.32
CA TYR A 113 15.60 -1.29 -22.76
C TYR A 113 16.25 -0.94 -21.42
N PHE A 114 16.62 0.34 -21.19
CA PHE A 114 17.28 0.73 -19.93
C PHE A 114 17.16 2.23 -19.62
N GLY A 115 16.68 2.58 -18.42
CA GLY A 115 16.68 3.95 -17.91
C GLY A 115 15.90 4.13 -16.61
N ILE A 116 15.57 5.38 -16.27
CA ILE A 116 14.87 5.76 -15.03
C ILE A 116 13.38 6.07 -15.23
N ILE A 117 12.87 5.95 -16.45
CA ILE A 117 11.47 6.28 -16.78
C ILE A 117 10.59 5.04 -16.56
N PRO A 118 9.38 5.15 -15.98
CA PRO A 118 8.48 4.00 -15.85
C PRO A 118 8.20 3.33 -17.19
N LYS A 119 8.17 2.00 -17.22
CA LYS A 119 7.73 1.23 -18.38
C LYS A 119 6.23 1.46 -18.62
N LYS A 120 5.84 1.49 -19.89
CA LYS A 120 4.43 1.62 -20.29
C LYS A 120 3.68 0.31 -20.00
N VAL A 121 3.05 0.25 -18.84
CA VAL A 121 2.19 -0.86 -18.41
C VAL A 121 0.78 -0.36 -18.13
N LYS A 122 -0.21 -1.23 -18.32
CA LYS A 122 -1.59 -0.92 -17.96
C LYS A 122 -1.75 -1.05 -16.44
N ILE A 123 -1.96 0.07 -15.77
CA ILE A 123 -2.31 0.10 -14.34
C ILE A 123 -3.83 0.14 -14.23
N THR A 124 -4.42 -0.76 -13.44
CA THR A 124 -5.87 -0.77 -13.18
C THR A 124 -6.14 -0.72 -11.69
N THR A 125 -6.80 0.34 -11.24
CA THR A 125 -7.27 0.49 -9.87
C THR A 125 -8.64 -0.16 -9.71
N VAL A 126 -8.80 -1.03 -8.73
CA VAL A 126 -10.09 -1.56 -8.27
C VAL A 126 -10.39 -0.99 -6.89
N VAL A 127 -11.66 -0.64 -6.67
CA VAL A 127 -12.14 -0.05 -5.42
C VAL A 127 -13.20 -0.98 -4.85
N GLY A 128 -13.00 -1.44 -3.62
CA GLY A 128 -13.95 -2.32 -2.94
C GLY A 128 -15.05 -1.55 -2.20
N ALA A 129 -15.96 -2.31 -1.60
CA ALA A 129 -17.04 -1.75 -0.79
C ALA A 129 -16.48 -1.06 0.48
N PRO A 130 -17.11 0.05 0.94
CA PRO A 130 -16.71 0.71 2.17
C PRO A 130 -16.97 -0.17 3.39
N ILE A 131 -16.02 -0.18 4.32
CA ILE A 131 -16.15 -0.75 5.65
C ILE A 131 -16.54 0.39 6.59
N HIS A 132 -17.82 0.44 6.97
CA HIS A 132 -18.31 1.44 7.92
C HIS A 132 -17.76 1.19 9.32
N ILE A 133 -17.35 2.27 9.98
CA ILE A 133 -16.69 2.25 11.26
C ILE A 133 -17.53 3.00 12.28
N THR A 134 -17.75 2.38 13.44
CA THR A 134 -18.35 3.06 14.59
C THR A 134 -17.27 3.86 15.30
N LYS A 135 -17.52 5.15 15.55
CA LYS A 135 -16.55 6.04 16.18
C LYS A 135 -16.30 5.61 17.64
N ASN A 136 -15.04 5.36 17.98
CA ASN A 136 -14.59 5.13 19.36
C ASN A 136 -13.32 5.97 19.62
N PRO A 137 -13.37 6.99 20.50
CA PRO A 137 -12.21 7.83 20.81
C PRO A 137 -11.03 7.06 21.45
N ASN A 138 -11.32 5.96 22.16
CA ASN A 138 -10.34 5.15 22.89
C ASN A 138 -10.41 3.68 22.46
N PRO A 139 -10.02 3.35 21.21
CA PRO A 139 -10.15 1.99 20.69
C PRO A 139 -9.17 1.04 21.37
N THR A 140 -9.66 -0.17 21.67
CA THR A 140 -8.85 -1.25 22.23
C THR A 140 -7.96 -1.89 21.16
N LYS A 141 -6.92 -2.63 21.55
CA LYS A 141 -6.03 -3.31 20.59
C LYS A 141 -6.77 -4.41 19.82
N GLU A 142 -7.72 -5.03 20.49
CA GLU A 142 -8.59 -6.10 20.01
C GLU A 142 -9.54 -5.55 18.95
N GLU A 143 -10.18 -4.40 19.21
CA GLU A 143 -11.04 -3.70 18.24
C GLU A 143 -10.25 -3.28 16.99
N ILE A 144 -9.07 -2.68 17.18
CA ILE A 144 -8.19 -2.30 16.06
C ILE A 144 -7.81 -3.53 15.22
N THR A 145 -7.45 -4.64 15.87
CA THR A 145 -7.08 -5.87 15.18
C THR A 145 -8.27 -6.47 14.43
N HIS A 146 -9.44 -6.51 15.05
CA HIS A 146 -10.66 -7.01 14.42
C HIS A 146 -11.02 -6.21 13.15
N VAL A 147 -10.97 -4.88 13.21
CA VAL A 147 -11.24 -4.03 12.03
C VAL A 147 -10.15 -4.17 10.97
N HIS A 148 -8.89 -4.30 11.40
CA HIS A 148 -7.77 -4.52 10.48
C HIS A 148 -7.89 -5.86 9.74
N ASP A 149 -8.25 -6.94 10.43
CA ASP A 149 -8.48 -8.26 9.83
C ASP A 149 -9.63 -8.20 8.81
N ARG A 150 -10.70 -7.47 9.11
CA ARG A 150 -11.80 -7.21 8.16
C ARG A 150 -11.33 -6.44 6.93
N TYR A 151 -10.48 -5.43 7.11
CA TYR A 151 -9.91 -4.66 6.00
C TYR A 151 -9.02 -5.53 5.12
N VAL A 152 -8.14 -6.34 5.73
CA VAL A 152 -7.27 -7.27 5.02
C VAL A 152 -8.08 -8.30 4.24
N ALA A 153 -9.11 -8.90 4.86
CA ALA A 153 -9.98 -9.85 4.19
C ALA A 153 -10.71 -9.22 2.99
N ALA A 154 -11.21 -7.99 3.14
CA ALA A 154 -11.86 -7.27 2.04
C ALA A 154 -10.88 -6.98 0.88
N LEU A 155 -9.62 -6.66 1.18
CA LEU A 155 -8.59 -6.42 0.18
C LEU A 155 -8.17 -7.71 -0.55
N VAL A 156 -8.03 -8.82 0.18
CA VAL A 156 -7.75 -10.15 -0.38
C VAL A 156 -8.90 -10.58 -1.30
N ASN A 157 -10.14 -10.47 -0.85
CA ASN A 157 -11.31 -10.79 -1.69
C ASN A 157 -11.36 -9.91 -2.94
N LEU A 158 -11.12 -8.59 -2.79
CA LEU A 158 -11.07 -7.67 -3.92
C LEU A 158 -10.00 -8.06 -4.95
N PHE A 159 -8.84 -8.53 -4.48
CA PHE A 159 -7.81 -9.08 -5.36
C PHE A 159 -8.29 -10.35 -6.06
N GLU A 160 -8.75 -11.34 -5.31
CA GLU A 160 -9.18 -12.64 -5.82
C GLU A 160 -10.30 -12.53 -6.86
N ASP A 161 -11.32 -11.71 -6.59
CA ASP A 161 -12.45 -11.47 -7.49
C ASP A 161 -12.02 -10.85 -8.84
N ASN A 162 -10.87 -10.18 -8.86
CA ASN A 162 -10.40 -9.41 -10.00
C ASN A 162 -9.15 -10.00 -10.68
N LYS A 163 -8.42 -10.92 -10.03
CA LYS A 163 -7.09 -11.37 -10.49
C LYS A 163 -7.14 -11.98 -11.89
N LYS A 164 -8.15 -12.83 -12.17
CA LYS A 164 -8.37 -13.44 -13.49
C LYS A 164 -8.65 -12.40 -14.57
N LYS A 165 -9.48 -11.40 -14.27
CA LYS A 165 -9.84 -10.30 -15.18
C LYS A 165 -8.62 -9.48 -15.60
N TYR A 166 -7.64 -9.35 -14.70
CA TYR A 166 -6.42 -8.57 -14.93
C TYR A 166 -5.19 -9.44 -15.22
N ARG A 167 -5.41 -10.67 -15.71
CA ARG A 167 -4.37 -11.60 -16.21
C ARG A 167 -3.31 -11.98 -15.17
N VAL A 168 -3.69 -11.95 -13.90
CA VAL A 168 -2.89 -12.52 -12.82
C VAL A 168 -3.07 -14.04 -12.82
N PRO A 169 -1.99 -14.85 -12.72
CA PRO A 169 -2.10 -16.30 -12.67
C PRO A 169 -2.98 -16.80 -11.52
N GLU A 170 -3.68 -17.91 -11.71
CA GLU A 170 -4.62 -18.44 -10.71
C GLU A 170 -3.94 -18.86 -9.40
N GLN A 171 -2.71 -19.38 -9.50
CA GLN A 171 -1.87 -19.75 -8.37
C GLN A 171 -1.29 -18.55 -7.61
N ALA A 172 -1.36 -17.35 -8.19
CA ALA A 172 -0.89 -16.16 -7.50
C ALA A 172 -1.85 -15.79 -6.37
N GLN A 173 -1.26 -15.41 -5.23
CA GLN A 173 -1.96 -15.03 -4.02
C GLN A 173 -1.45 -13.67 -3.54
N LEU A 174 -2.36 -12.87 -3.01
CA LEU A 174 -2.00 -11.64 -2.31
C LEU A 174 -1.39 -11.99 -0.94
N ARG A 175 -0.10 -11.73 -0.76
CA ARG A 175 0.63 -12.00 0.48
C ARG A 175 0.64 -10.75 1.37
N ILE A 176 0.21 -10.91 2.61
CA ILE A 176 0.21 -9.86 3.61
C ILE A 176 1.44 -10.01 4.50
N LEU A 177 2.39 -9.08 4.35
CA LEU A 177 3.68 -9.03 5.04
C LEU A 177 3.65 -8.08 6.23
#